data_AF-A0A1M4NJD0-F1
#
_entry.id   AF-A0A1M4NJD0-F1
#
_cell.length_a   1.000
_cell.length_b   1.000
_cell.length_c   1.000
_cell.angle_alpha   90.00
_cell.angle_beta   90.00
_cell.angle_gamma   90.00
#
_symmetry.space_group_name_H-M   'P 1'
#
loop_
_entity.id
_entity.type
_entity.pdbx_description
1 polymer ?
#
loop_
_entity_poly.entity_id
_entity_poly.type
_entity_poly.pdbx_seq_one_letter_code
_entity_poly.pdbx_strand_id
1 'polypeptide(L)'
;MRKWMFLSLMIGWHECIAHPKDGIFVEGGLMTGMLASAEDISQKPSCSLSILCPQEFMKNAQPLFTTADVTSPLVRFKTTAPIKIALGGKGLEIQNFLPYTLGNVDIYMTTPQGTQVKVGSVQSLPKFTQTYVNPDLLPALANAPANSSFTIQPSAQSDPTTTRVLDALSQISVDLDLSFLKAPDDKWLTPTPKQAEELTDAMLNLTSLLSSQQFADAVLNAPFKFYDTASGEPVISPQEVLDVYRSKASIALGILSPKAGESSIEGLGGPGLLGLQPYLINPKSSAWTNYQTGSEWPMEVILHEFGHTKNYGHDGNMTYGKNGTGLVELGIKVWKQLGEANKLPINYDQIVHVPSPIYQSSFMRALSNAMPSGKTSSDAMVGFNVKSGYQQYFNDFVGLSYYGVLKYNFSKRLGYIKTISQVGLGVGTDLLIDFKTTYKTRNAAGSGKKQRANATRKTLVSTFGSFVGIRALWDSYVLNSIYKSAGNINAVVGFNYRFKHSKYSLGVSIPLIQNPLQFKIDTKDLSGNVVLYDGASHFNVFFNYGWVF
;
A
#
# COMPACT_ATOMS: atom_id res chain seq x y z
N MET A 1 14.55 -65.13 25.72
CA MET A 1 13.52 -65.80 26.56
C MET A 1 13.63 -65.27 27.99
N ARG A 2 12.51 -64.88 28.63
CA ARG A 2 12.16 -64.86 30.09
C ARG A 2 13.23 -64.43 31.13
N LYS A 3 12.98 -63.72 32.23
CA LYS A 3 11.79 -63.21 32.95
C LYS A 3 12.31 -62.32 34.12
N TRP A 4 11.47 -61.41 34.58
CA TRP A 4 11.59 -60.62 35.81
C TRP A 4 11.50 -61.44 37.12
N MET A 5 12.03 -60.91 38.23
CA MET A 5 11.56 -61.07 39.64
C MET A 5 12.10 -59.88 40.46
N PHE A 6 11.26 -58.90 40.86
CA PHE A 6 10.33 -58.80 42.01
C PHE A 6 10.96 -58.24 43.30
N LEU A 7 10.46 -57.05 43.64
CA LEU A 7 10.59 -56.30 44.88
C LEU A 7 9.45 -56.73 45.83
N SER A 8 9.71 -56.82 47.14
CA SER A 8 8.66 -56.90 48.16
C SER A 8 8.95 -55.98 49.36
N LEU A 9 8.06 -54.99 49.47
CA LEU A 9 7.87 -54.03 50.55
C LEU A 9 7.17 -54.71 51.74
N MET A 10 7.52 -54.34 52.98
CA MET A 10 6.73 -54.61 54.19
C MET A 10 6.49 -53.30 54.93
N ILE A 11 5.30 -52.70 54.73
CA ILE A 11 4.74 -51.67 55.61
C ILE A 11 3.28 -52.07 55.87
N GLY A 12 2.90 -52.08 57.15
CA GLY A 12 1.72 -52.76 57.68
C GLY A 12 0.37 -52.35 57.09
N TRP A 13 -0.45 -53.37 56.85
CA TRP A 13 -1.84 -53.29 56.44
C TRP A 13 -2.75 -52.78 57.57
N HIS A 14 -3.26 -51.56 57.43
CA HIS A 14 -4.70 -51.37 57.52
C HIS A 14 -5.22 -51.51 56.09
N GLU A 15 -6.24 -52.32 55.86
CA GLU A 15 -6.93 -52.39 54.58
C GLU A 15 -7.57 -51.02 54.27
N CYS A 16 -6.83 -50.13 53.61
CA CYS A 16 -7.41 -48.98 52.93
C CYS A 16 -8.24 -49.53 51.77
N ILE A 17 -9.52 -49.78 52.03
CA ILE A 17 -10.49 -50.08 50.98
C ILE A 17 -10.45 -48.90 50.01
N ALA A 18 -9.89 -49.12 48.82
CA ALA A 18 -9.88 -48.11 47.75
C ALA A 18 -11.30 -47.60 47.54
N HIS A 19 -11.44 -46.29 47.45
CA HIS A 19 -12.75 -45.68 47.35
C HIS A 19 -13.40 -46.12 46.01
N PRO A 20 -14.71 -46.41 45.92
CA PRO A 20 -15.32 -46.93 44.69
C PRO A 20 -15.25 -46.01 43.45
N LYS A 21 -14.74 -44.79 43.63
CA LYS A 21 -14.50 -43.78 42.59
C LYS A 21 -13.02 -43.72 42.17
N ASP A 22 -12.12 -44.39 42.89
CA ASP A 22 -10.70 -44.42 42.56
C ASP A 22 -10.47 -45.19 41.27
N GLY A 23 -9.41 -44.84 40.55
CA GLY A 23 -9.05 -45.56 39.35
C GLY A 23 -8.13 -44.79 38.43
N ILE A 24 -7.53 -45.54 37.51
CA ILE A 24 -6.80 -44.98 36.37
C ILE A 24 -7.83 -44.47 35.39
N PHE A 25 -7.61 -43.31 34.78
CA PHE A 25 -8.50 -42.77 33.77
C PHE A 25 -7.76 -42.39 32.50
N VAL A 26 -8.49 -42.45 31.39
CA VAL A 26 -8.09 -41.88 30.10
C VAL A 26 -9.27 -41.06 29.58
N GLU A 27 -9.03 -39.79 29.28
CA GLU A 27 -10.00 -38.86 28.71
C GLU A 27 -9.43 -38.23 27.44
N GLY A 28 -10.25 -38.08 26.40
CA GLY A 28 -9.88 -37.35 25.19
C GLY A 28 -11.07 -36.58 24.63
N GLY A 29 -10.81 -35.50 23.91
CA GLY A 29 -11.90 -34.66 23.43
C GLY A 29 -11.47 -33.45 22.64
N LEU A 30 -12.47 -32.67 22.22
CA LEU A 30 -12.30 -31.48 21.40
C LEU A 30 -12.03 -30.25 22.26
N MET A 31 -11.29 -29.32 21.69
CA MET A 31 -10.95 -28.03 22.27
C MET A 31 -11.27 -26.91 21.29
N THR A 32 -11.69 -25.78 21.82
CA THR A 32 -11.82 -24.52 21.08
C THR A 32 -11.31 -23.38 21.95
N GLY A 33 -10.72 -22.36 21.35
CA GLY A 33 -10.11 -21.26 22.08
C GLY A 33 -9.95 -20.02 21.24
N MET A 34 -9.39 -18.98 21.84
CA MET A 34 -8.92 -17.80 21.12
C MET A 34 -7.41 -17.67 21.33
N LEU A 35 -6.69 -17.13 20.34
CA LEU A 35 -5.29 -16.75 20.45
C LEU A 35 -5.13 -15.32 19.95
N ALA A 36 -4.68 -14.42 20.81
CA ALA A 36 -4.35 -13.06 20.41
C ALA A 36 -2.98 -13.01 19.71
N SER A 37 -2.89 -12.22 18.65
CA SER A 37 -1.67 -12.03 17.88
C SER A 37 -1.57 -10.62 17.32
N ALA A 38 -0.37 -10.15 17.05
CA ALA A 38 -0.11 -8.92 16.30
C ALA A 38 0.83 -9.21 15.14
N GLU A 39 0.50 -8.73 13.93
CA GLU A 39 1.34 -8.87 12.74
C GLU A 39 1.86 -7.51 12.30
N ASP A 40 3.17 -7.39 12.17
CA ASP A 40 3.84 -6.26 11.54
C ASP A 40 4.77 -6.81 10.45
N ILE A 41 4.17 -7.17 9.31
CA ILE A 41 4.85 -7.78 8.16
C ILE A 41 4.67 -6.86 6.95
N SER A 42 5.78 -6.63 6.25
CA SER A 42 5.82 -5.90 4.98
C SER A 42 6.37 -6.79 3.87
N GLN A 43 5.94 -6.54 2.64
CA GLN A 43 6.63 -7.07 1.46
C GLN A 43 7.97 -6.38 1.31
N LYS A 44 9.02 -7.16 1.07
CA LYS A 44 10.33 -6.62 0.75
C LYS A 44 10.25 -5.87 -0.58
N PRO A 45 10.94 -4.73 -0.71
CA PRO A 45 11.02 -4.04 -1.99
C PRO A 45 11.56 -4.98 -3.07
N SER A 46 10.98 -4.88 -4.26
CA SER A 46 11.39 -5.68 -5.43
C SER A 46 12.79 -5.32 -5.96
N CYS A 47 13.37 -4.21 -5.50
CA CYS A 47 14.69 -3.72 -5.86
C CYS A 47 15.42 -3.13 -4.62
N SER A 48 16.71 -2.80 -4.76
CA SER A 48 17.50 -2.21 -3.66
C SER A 48 16.97 -0.83 -3.26
N LEU A 49 17.21 -0.41 -2.02
CA LEU A 49 16.89 0.95 -1.55
C LEU A 49 17.56 2.01 -2.44
N SER A 50 16.93 3.19 -2.51
CA SER A 50 17.29 4.27 -3.44
C SER A 50 17.12 3.94 -4.93
N ILE A 51 16.62 2.75 -5.30
CA ILE A 51 16.22 2.43 -6.67
C ILE A 51 14.71 2.23 -6.69
N LEU A 52 14.02 3.00 -7.51
CA LEU A 52 12.59 2.88 -7.76
C LEU A 52 12.38 2.10 -9.06
N CYS A 53 12.23 0.80 -8.92
CA CYS A 53 11.82 -0.09 -10.00
C CYS A 53 10.33 0.09 -10.34
N PRO A 54 9.88 -0.35 -11.54
CA PRO A 54 8.51 -0.11 -12.00
C PRO A 54 7.43 -0.56 -11.02
N GLN A 55 7.64 -1.68 -10.31
CA GLN A 55 6.66 -2.19 -9.34
C GLN A 55 6.48 -1.25 -8.13
N GLU A 56 7.58 -0.74 -7.56
CA GLU A 56 7.51 0.19 -6.41
C GLU A 56 6.96 1.56 -6.83
N PHE A 57 7.39 2.07 -8.00
CA PHE A 57 6.92 3.35 -8.52
C PHE A 57 5.41 3.32 -8.83
N MET A 58 4.93 2.23 -9.43
CA MET A 58 3.54 2.07 -9.84
C MET A 58 2.59 1.70 -8.69
N LYS A 59 3.10 1.34 -7.50
CA LYS A 59 2.30 0.93 -6.34
C LYS A 59 1.22 1.93 -5.97
N ASN A 60 1.55 3.22 -6.03
CA ASN A 60 0.66 4.33 -5.71
C ASN A 60 0.31 5.20 -6.93
N ALA A 61 0.81 4.83 -8.11
CA ALA A 61 0.67 5.65 -9.30
C ALA A 61 -0.78 5.73 -9.77
N GLN A 62 -1.17 6.88 -10.29
CA GLN A 62 -2.47 7.17 -10.89
C GLN A 62 -2.28 8.04 -12.13
N PRO A 63 -3.27 8.07 -13.04
CA PRO A 63 -3.31 9.08 -14.09
C PRO A 63 -3.19 10.48 -13.49
N LEU A 64 -2.37 11.32 -14.09
CA LEU A 64 -2.21 12.71 -13.68
C LEU A 64 -3.50 13.50 -13.92
N PHE A 65 -4.08 13.33 -15.11
CA PHE A 65 -5.36 13.93 -15.47
C PHE A 65 -6.50 12.91 -15.34
N THR A 66 -7.56 13.30 -14.64
CA THR A 66 -8.81 12.53 -14.55
C THR A 66 -9.97 13.45 -14.93
N THR A 67 -11.08 12.89 -15.41
CA THR A 67 -12.27 13.70 -15.74
C THR A 67 -12.80 14.46 -14.52
N ALA A 68 -12.60 13.92 -13.32
CA ALA A 68 -13.04 14.56 -12.07
C ALA A 68 -12.15 15.75 -11.68
N ASP A 69 -10.84 15.65 -11.91
CA ASP A 69 -9.85 16.58 -11.33
C ASP A 69 -9.17 17.49 -12.35
N VAL A 70 -9.37 17.31 -13.65
CA VAL A 70 -8.65 18.07 -14.70
C VAL A 70 -8.78 19.59 -14.55
N THR A 71 -9.90 20.09 -14.03
CA THR A 71 -10.12 21.53 -13.75
C THR A 71 -9.94 21.91 -12.28
N SER A 72 -9.41 20.99 -11.46
CA SER A 72 -9.13 21.27 -10.05
C SER A 72 -8.07 22.38 -9.94
N PRO A 73 -8.23 23.33 -9.01
CA PRO A 73 -7.20 24.34 -8.73
C PRO A 73 -5.84 23.75 -8.32
N LEU A 74 -5.81 22.46 -7.92
CA LEU A 74 -4.61 21.73 -7.54
C LEU A 74 -3.82 21.19 -8.75
N VAL A 75 -4.48 21.03 -9.91
CA VAL A 75 -3.85 20.61 -11.16
C VAL A 75 -3.30 21.86 -11.84
N ARG A 76 -2.07 22.22 -11.45
CA ARG A 76 -1.30 23.32 -12.05
C ARG A 76 0.00 22.80 -12.62
N PHE A 77 0.28 23.24 -13.83
CA PHE A 77 1.47 22.85 -14.58
C PHE A 77 2.36 24.08 -14.79
N LYS A 78 3.65 23.96 -14.45
CA LYS A 78 4.64 24.99 -14.73
C LYS A 78 5.56 24.53 -15.84
N THR A 79 5.73 25.35 -16.87
CA THR A 79 6.58 25.03 -18.03
C THR A 79 8.06 24.87 -17.66
N THR A 80 8.51 25.54 -16.59
CA THR A 80 9.87 25.40 -16.03
C THR A 80 10.02 24.24 -15.04
N ALA A 81 8.92 23.59 -14.64
CA ALA A 81 8.91 22.45 -13.73
C ALA A 81 7.94 21.36 -14.21
N PRO A 82 8.17 20.78 -15.40
CA PRO A 82 7.26 19.80 -16.00
C PRO A 82 7.25 18.45 -15.30
N ILE A 83 8.26 18.19 -14.46
CA ILE A 83 8.26 17.08 -13.52
C ILE A 83 8.29 17.70 -12.13
N LYS A 84 7.14 17.66 -11.46
CA LYS A 84 6.98 18.24 -10.13
C LYS A 84 7.30 17.17 -9.09
N ILE A 85 8.28 17.46 -8.25
CA ILE A 85 8.69 16.59 -7.15
C ILE A 85 8.65 17.41 -5.86
N ALA A 86 7.95 16.89 -4.85
CA ALA A 86 7.82 17.55 -3.56
C ALA A 86 7.74 16.53 -2.42
N LEU A 87 8.17 16.91 -1.23
CA LEU A 87 7.96 16.10 -0.03
C LEU A 87 6.58 16.44 0.55
N GLY A 88 5.67 15.46 0.52
CA GLY A 88 4.32 15.56 1.08
C GLY A 88 4.14 14.69 2.32
N GLY A 89 2.95 14.71 2.93
CA GLY A 89 2.65 13.95 4.15
C GLY A 89 2.71 12.43 3.99
N LYS A 90 2.70 11.92 2.74
CA LYS A 90 2.78 10.49 2.42
C LYS A 90 4.17 10.05 1.93
N GLY A 91 5.10 10.98 1.76
CA GLY A 91 6.42 10.73 1.18
C GLY A 91 6.76 11.63 0.01
N LEU A 92 7.60 11.15 -0.90
CA LEU A 92 8.02 11.90 -2.07
C LEU A 92 6.95 11.84 -3.15
N GLU A 93 6.24 12.92 -3.37
CA GLU A 93 5.21 13.08 -4.41
C GLU A 93 5.88 13.44 -5.73
N ILE A 94 5.54 12.72 -6.80
CA ILE A 94 6.12 12.87 -8.14
C ILE A 94 4.98 12.98 -9.14
N GLN A 95 5.01 14.01 -9.99
CA GLN A 95 4.07 14.22 -11.08
C GLN A 95 4.85 14.46 -12.37
N ASN A 96 4.64 13.61 -13.38
CA ASN A 96 5.24 13.75 -14.70
C ASN A 96 4.20 14.29 -15.68
N PHE A 97 4.31 15.55 -16.08
CA PHE A 97 3.43 16.20 -17.06
C PHE A 97 3.89 15.98 -18.50
N LEU A 98 4.91 15.14 -18.74
CA LEU A 98 5.43 14.89 -20.08
C LEU A 98 4.68 13.74 -20.77
N PRO A 99 4.64 13.76 -22.12
CA PRO A 99 4.13 12.66 -22.93
C PRO A 99 5.15 11.50 -23.08
N TYR A 100 6.24 11.54 -22.32
CA TYR A 100 7.32 10.55 -22.34
C TYR A 100 7.32 9.68 -21.09
N THR A 101 7.58 8.39 -21.30
CA THR A 101 8.11 7.52 -20.23
C THR A 101 9.62 7.69 -20.20
N LEU A 102 10.13 8.34 -19.17
CA LEU A 102 11.57 8.60 -19.03
C LEU A 102 12.27 7.40 -18.40
N GLY A 103 13.30 6.90 -19.08
CA GLY A 103 14.08 5.74 -18.68
C GLY A 103 15.32 6.12 -17.86
N ASN A 104 15.49 5.45 -16.72
CA ASN A 104 16.66 5.56 -15.84
C ASN A 104 17.06 7.00 -15.53
N VAL A 105 16.29 7.68 -14.68
CA VAL A 105 16.52 9.08 -14.29
C VAL A 105 16.88 9.18 -12.82
N ASP A 106 17.71 10.15 -12.46
CA ASP A 106 18.13 10.40 -11.09
C ASP A 106 17.35 11.57 -10.47
N ILE A 107 16.86 11.37 -9.26
CA ILE A 107 16.24 12.43 -8.45
C ILE A 107 17.30 13.02 -7.55
N TYR A 108 17.47 14.34 -7.63
CA TYR A 108 18.33 15.11 -6.76
C TYR A 108 17.51 16.03 -5.88
N MET A 109 17.92 16.13 -4.62
CA MET A 109 17.42 17.10 -3.65
C MET A 109 18.45 18.21 -3.51
N THR A 110 18.01 19.46 -3.62
CA THR A 110 18.81 20.63 -3.29
C THR A 110 18.33 21.19 -1.96
N THR A 111 19.20 21.16 -0.97
CA THR A 111 18.93 21.70 0.37
C THR A 111 18.84 23.22 0.32
N PRO A 112 18.21 23.89 1.32
CA PRO A 112 18.19 25.35 1.41
C PRO A 112 19.57 26.02 1.41
N GLN A 113 20.61 25.28 1.82
CA GLN A 113 22.01 25.72 1.80
C GLN A 113 22.68 25.57 0.42
N GLY A 114 21.96 25.05 -0.58
CA GLY A 114 22.45 24.85 -1.94
C GLY A 114 23.18 23.52 -2.18
N THR A 115 23.32 22.66 -1.16
CA THR A 115 23.94 21.34 -1.33
C THR A 115 22.99 20.40 -2.06
N GLN A 116 23.48 19.79 -3.15
CA GLN A 116 22.75 18.79 -3.93
C GLN A 116 23.08 17.37 -3.48
N VAL A 117 22.05 16.55 -3.25
CA VAL A 117 22.17 15.16 -2.79
C VAL A 117 21.32 14.26 -3.69
N LYS A 118 21.89 13.17 -4.19
CA LYS A 118 21.12 12.17 -4.94
C LYS A 118 20.20 11.41 -3.98
N VAL A 119 18.90 11.49 -4.24
CA VAL A 119 17.84 10.85 -3.44
C VAL A 119 17.67 9.39 -3.83
N GLY A 120 17.66 9.14 -5.14
CA GLY A 120 17.49 7.81 -5.71
C GLY A 120 17.39 7.87 -7.24
N SER A 121 17.24 6.70 -7.85
CA SER A 121 17.10 6.51 -9.29
C SER A 121 15.74 5.91 -9.61
N VAL A 122 15.07 6.40 -10.66
CA VAL A 122 13.81 5.86 -11.18
C VAL A 122 14.09 5.14 -12.48
N GLN A 123 13.86 3.83 -12.52
CA GLN A 123 14.13 3.04 -13.72
C GLN A 123 13.19 3.39 -14.89
N SER A 124 11.94 3.72 -14.57
CA SER A 124 10.92 4.09 -15.55
C SER A 124 9.94 5.05 -14.91
N LEU A 125 9.98 6.33 -15.30
CA LEU A 125 9.03 7.37 -14.91
C LEU A 125 7.97 7.50 -16.01
N PRO A 126 6.76 6.94 -15.85
CA PRO A 126 5.79 6.87 -16.95
C PRO A 126 5.18 8.23 -17.26
N LYS A 127 4.75 8.41 -18.52
CA LYS A 127 4.07 9.63 -18.99
C LYS A 127 2.80 9.93 -18.20
N PHE A 128 2.45 11.21 -18.09
CA PHE A 128 1.19 11.71 -17.48
C PHE A 128 0.77 10.95 -16.21
N THR A 129 1.72 10.74 -15.31
CA THR A 129 1.55 9.93 -14.10
C THR A 129 1.81 10.78 -12.86
N GLN A 130 0.98 10.59 -11.84
CA GLN A 130 1.25 11.06 -10.49
C GLN A 130 1.40 9.87 -9.53
N THR A 131 2.31 9.95 -8.58
CA THR A 131 2.51 8.92 -7.55
C THR A 131 3.08 9.55 -6.28
N TYR A 132 3.10 8.77 -5.21
CA TYR A 132 3.91 9.07 -4.03
C TYR A 132 4.73 7.84 -3.64
N VAL A 133 5.98 8.08 -3.27
CA VAL A 133 6.96 7.05 -2.90
C VAL A 133 7.16 7.09 -1.40
N ASN A 134 7.05 5.92 -0.75
CA ASN A 134 7.31 5.80 0.68
C ASN A 134 8.77 6.21 0.96
N PRO A 135 9.03 7.15 1.89
CA PRO A 135 10.39 7.57 2.26
C PRO A 135 11.28 6.41 2.75
N ASP A 136 10.72 5.30 3.25
CA ASP A 136 11.49 4.10 3.62
C ASP A 136 12.29 3.52 2.44
N LEU A 137 11.85 3.74 1.20
CA LEU A 137 12.54 3.33 -0.01
C LEU A 137 13.68 4.28 -0.40
N LEU A 138 13.72 5.48 0.19
CA LEU A 138 14.62 6.57 -0.16
C LEU A 138 15.34 7.09 1.10
N PRO A 139 16.34 6.37 1.64
CA PRO A 139 17.00 6.70 2.91
C PRO A 139 17.57 8.13 2.98
N ALA A 140 17.96 8.70 1.84
CA ALA A 140 18.45 10.07 1.74
C ALA A 140 17.41 11.13 2.19
N LEU A 141 16.11 10.78 2.20
CA LEU A 141 15.04 11.67 2.65
C LEU A 141 14.82 11.69 4.16
N ALA A 142 15.38 10.73 4.91
CA ALA A 142 15.13 10.60 6.35
C ALA A 142 15.46 11.88 7.14
N ASN A 143 16.43 12.66 6.66
CA ASN A 143 16.86 13.93 7.26
C ASN A 143 16.75 15.11 6.27
N ALA A 144 15.84 15.03 5.29
CA ALA A 144 15.66 16.10 4.31
C ALA A 144 15.24 17.41 5.01
N PRO A 145 15.98 18.52 4.84
CA PRO A 145 15.58 19.81 5.40
C PRO A 145 14.23 20.26 4.85
N ALA A 146 13.45 20.96 5.68
CA ALA A 146 12.26 21.66 5.21
C ALA A 146 12.62 22.64 4.08
N ASN A 147 11.73 22.79 3.10
CA ASN A 147 11.90 23.64 1.92
C ASN A 147 13.01 23.20 0.95
N SER A 148 13.46 21.95 1.00
CA SER A 148 14.32 21.39 -0.05
C SER A 148 13.57 21.34 -1.39
N SER A 149 14.27 21.66 -2.48
CA SER A 149 13.75 21.51 -3.84
C SER A 149 14.25 20.22 -4.47
N PHE A 150 13.55 19.74 -5.49
CA PHE A 150 13.87 18.48 -6.15
C PHE A 150 13.94 18.69 -7.66
N THR A 151 14.91 18.04 -8.27
CA THR A 151 15.12 18.07 -9.72
C THR A 151 15.37 16.66 -10.23
N ILE A 152 15.11 16.46 -11.51
CA ILE A 152 15.39 15.21 -12.19
C ILE A 152 16.49 15.43 -13.22
N GLN A 153 17.39 14.46 -13.36
CA GLN A 153 18.50 14.51 -14.31
C GLN A 153 18.66 13.15 -15.00
N PRO A 154 19.20 13.11 -16.23
CA PRO A 154 19.61 11.86 -16.85
C PRO A 154 20.63 11.12 -15.97
N SER A 155 20.54 9.80 -15.93
CA SER A 155 21.58 8.95 -15.35
C SER A 155 22.53 8.46 -16.45
N ALA A 156 23.63 7.79 -16.06
CA ALA A 156 24.52 7.13 -17.00
C ALA A 156 23.84 6.00 -17.81
N GLN A 157 22.64 5.56 -17.40
CA GLN A 157 21.85 4.53 -18.07
C GLN A 157 20.61 5.10 -18.79
N SER A 158 20.44 6.43 -18.82
CA SER A 158 19.36 7.06 -19.58
C SER A 158 19.50 6.74 -21.07
N ASP A 159 18.37 6.48 -21.72
CA ASP A 159 18.33 6.35 -23.17
C ASP A 159 18.50 7.73 -23.86
N PRO A 160 18.85 7.77 -25.16
CA PRO A 160 19.04 9.02 -25.88
C PRO A 160 17.80 9.93 -25.91
N THR A 161 16.59 9.36 -25.91
CA THR A 161 15.34 10.15 -25.90
C THR A 161 15.17 10.83 -24.56
N THR A 162 15.36 10.11 -23.45
CA THR A 162 15.30 10.68 -22.10
C THR A 162 16.32 11.82 -21.94
N THR A 163 17.56 11.61 -22.38
CA THR A 163 18.62 12.63 -22.31
C THR A 163 18.24 13.87 -23.10
N ARG A 164 17.86 13.71 -24.38
CA ARG A 164 17.42 14.81 -25.26
C ARG A 164 16.26 15.59 -24.66
N VAL A 165 15.24 14.91 -24.15
CA VAL A 165 14.04 15.56 -23.57
C VAL A 165 14.45 16.38 -22.36
N LEU A 166 15.21 15.82 -21.42
CA LEU A 166 15.61 16.54 -20.22
C LEU A 166 16.55 17.72 -20.54
N ASP A 167 17.44 17.57 -21.53
CA ASP A 167 18.28 18.65 -22.02
C ASP A 167 17.43 19.80 -22.60
N ALA A 168 16.46 19.50 -23.48
CA ALA A 168 15.57 20.50 -24.06
C ALA A 168 14.73 21.23 -23.01
N LEU A 169 14.20 20.49 -22.02
CA LEU A 169 13.42 21.07 -20.91
C LEU A 169 14.27 21.98 -20.01
N SER A 170 15.54 21.65 -19.80
CA SER A 170 16.46 22.49 -19.01
C SER A 170 16.72 23.88 -19.60
N GLN A 171 16.45 24.05 -20.91
CA GLN A 171 16.63 25.32 -21.61
C GLN A 171 15.38 26.22 -21.57
N ILE A 172 14.27 25.74 -21.01
CA ILE A 172 13.04 26.55 -20.91
C ILE A 172 13.20 27.57 -19.78
N SER A 173 13.21 28.86 -20.15
CA SER A 173 13.29 29.99 -19.22
C SER A 173 11.95 30.70 -19.03
N VAL A 174 11.02 30.56 -19.97
CA VAL A 174 9.68 31.17 -19.89
C VAL A 174 8.81 30.37 -18.91
N ASP A 175 8.45 31.01 -17.79
CA ASP A 175 7.72 30.41 -16.67
C ASP A 175 6.22 30.75 -16.75
N LEU A 176 5.44 29.84 -17.32
CA LEU A 176 3.99 29.92 -17.36
C LEU A 176 3.39 29.00 -16.30
N ASP A 177 2.46 29.53 -15.50
CA ASP A 177 1.68 28.78 -14.52
C ASP A 177 0.28 28.47 -15.08
N LEU A 178 0.13 27.25 -15.57
CA LEU A 178 -0.97 26.82 -16.41
C LEU A 178 -2.03 26.06 -15.60
N SER A 179 -3.30 26.31 -15.93
CA SER A 179 -4.46 25.60 -15.38
C SER A 179 -5.46 25.30 -16.50
N PHE A 180 -6.42 24.42 -16.27
CA PHE A 180 -7.41 24.02 -17.29
C PHE A 180 -8.76 24.64 -16.99
N LEU A 181 -9.34 25.30 -17.99
CA LEU A 181 -10.58 26.05 -17.88
C LEU A 181 -11.77 25.11 -17.75
N LYS A 182 -12.58 25.29 -16.71
CA LYS A 182 -13.94 24.73 -16.67
C LYS A 182 -14.84 25.58 -17.56
N ALA A 183 -15.56 24.95 -18.49
CA ALA A 183 -16.38 25.65 -19.49
C ALA A 183 -17.28 26.73 -18.84
N PRO A 184 -17.06 28.02 -19.12
CA PRO A 184 -17.86 29.11 -18.57
C PRO A 184 -19.20 29.30 -19.31
N ASP A 185 -19.26 28.96 -20.60
CA ASP A 185 -20.44 29.10 -21.46
C ASP A 185 -20.40 28.08 -22.62
N ASP A 186 -21.35 28.17 -23.55
CA ASP A 186 -21.52 27.21 -24.65
C ASP A 186 -20.50 27.33 -25.80
N LYS A 187 -19.64 28.36 -25.81
CA LYS A 187 -18.48 28.47 -26.71
C LYS A 187 -17.28 27.65 -26.22
N TRP A 188 -17.32 27.17 -24.99
CA TRP A 188 -16.22 26.43 -24.38
C TRP A 188 -16.61 24.99 -24.04
N LEU A 189 -15.61 24.11 -24.04
CA LEU A 189 -15.69 22.77 -23.50
C LEU A 189 -14.74 22.66 -22.31
N THR A 190 -15.15 21.86 -21.33
CA THR A 190 -14.23 21.46 -20.26
C THR A 190 -13.24 20.45 -20.87
N PRO A 191 -11.92 20.69 -20.81
CA PRO A 191 -10.94 19.80 -21.41
C PRO A 191 -11.09 18.38 -20.89
N THR A 192 -11.06 17.40 -21.81
CA THR A 192 -10.89 15.99 -21.45
C THR A 192 -9.45 15.76 -20.95
N PRO A 193 -9.17 14.66 -20.21
CA PRO A 193 -7.81 14.32 -19.81
C PRO A 193 -6.83 14.32 -20.98
N LYS A 194 -7.22 13.74 -22.11
CA LYS A 194 -6.41 13.72 -23.33
C LYS A 194 -6.13 15.12 -23.88
N GLN A 195 -7.13 16.01 -23.88
CA GLN A 195 -6.91 17.39 -24.33
C GLN A 195 -6.03 18.18 -23.36
N ALA A 196 -6.06 17.87 -22.05
CA ALA A 196 -5.15 18.46 -21.09
C ALA A 196 -3.69 18.03 -21.33
N GLU A 197 -3.47 16.75 -21.71
CA GLU A 197 -2.18 16.25 -22.21
C GLU A 197 -1.71 17.05 -23.44
N GLU A 198 -2.55 17.12 -24.48
CA GLU A 198 -2.22 17.79 -25.76
C GLU A 198 -1.96 19.31 -25.59
N LEU A 199 -2.71 19.98 -24.71
CA LEU A 199 -2.49 21.37 -24.34
C LEU A 199 -1.14 21.56 -23.62
N THR A 200 -0.82 20.66 -22.70
CA THR A 200 0.47 20.67 -21.97
C THR A 200 1.64 20.54 -22.94
N ASP A 201 1.53 19.60 -23.89
CA ASP A 201 2.53 19.34 -24.91
C ASP A 201 2.77 20.58 -25.79
N ALA A 202 1.69 21.19 -26.27
CA ALA A 202 1.77 22.40 -27.09
C ALA A 202 2.43 23.57 -26.34
N MET A 203 2.11 23.76 -25.06
CA MET A 203 2.68 24.83 -24.24
C MET A 203 4.17 24.61 -23.92
N LEU A 204 4.62 23.35 -23.79
CA LEU A 204 6.04 23.04 -23.64
C LEU A 204 6.85 23.41 -24.90
N ASN A 205 6.32 23.08 -26.08
CA ASN A 205 6.96 23.49 -27.33
C ASN A 205 6.93 25.01 -27.53
N LEU A 206 5.81 25.67 -27.21
CA LEU A 206 5.70 27.14 -27.26
C LEU A 206 6.72 27.81 -26.34
N THR A 207 6.80 27.40 -25.07
CA THR A 207 7.75 28.02 -24.14
C THR A 207 9.20 27.69 -24.45
N SER A 208 9.50 26.51 -25.00
CA SER A 208 10.83 26.20 -25.55
C SER A 208 11.19 27.09 -26.74
N LEU A 209 10.27 27.32 -27.68
CA LEU A 209 10.44 28.27 -28.77
C LEU A 209 10.78 29.67 -28.23
N LEU A 210 9.96 30.20 -27.33
CA LEU A 210 10.14 31.55 -26.78
C LEU A 210 11.44 31.68 -25.96
N SER A 211 11.87 30.61 -25.30
CA SER A 211 13.12 30.57 -24.51
C SER A 211 14.37 30.47 -25.40
N SER A 212 14.22 30.02 -26.64
CA SER A 212 15.35 29.73 -27.53
C SER A 212 16.15 30.98 -27.90
N GLN A 213 17.45 30.80 -28.14
CA GLN A 213 18.30 31.87 -28.69
C GLN A 213 17.85 32.26 -30.11
N GLN A 214 17.40 31.28 -30.90
CA GLN A 214 16.92 31.51 -32.27
C GLN A 214 15.73 32.48 -32.31
N PHE A 215 14.81 32.38 -31.34
CA PHE A 215 13.70 33.32 -31.24
C PHE A 215 14.17 34.71 -30.82
N ALA A 216 15.10 34.81 -29.85
CA ALA A 216 15.71 36.07 -29.47
C ALA A 216 16.38 36.77 -30.67
N ASP A 217 17.21 36.04 -31.41
CA ASP A 217 17.93 36.57 -32.56
C ASP A 217 16.97 37.00 -33.67
N ALA A 218 15.90 36.23 -33.92
CA ALA A 218 14.90 36.57 -34.93
C ALA A 218 14.14 37.86 -34.61
N VAL A 219 13.80 38.09 -33.33
CA VAL A 219 13.13 39.31 -32.88
C VAL A 219 14.08 40.50 -32.90
N LEU A 220 15.29 40.36 -32.35
CA LEU A 220 16.28 41.44 -32.26
C LEU A 220 16.74 41.93 -33.65
N ASN A 221 16.77 41.04 -34.65
CA ASN A 221 17.18 41.34 -36.01
C ASN A 221 16.00 41.46 -36.99
N ALA A 222 14.78 41.66 -36.49
CA ALA A 222 13.59 41.76 -37.35
C ALA A 222 13.75 42.89 -38.39
N PRO A 223 13.47 42.64 -39.68
CA PRO A 223 13.64 43.64 -40.75
C PRO A 223 12.50 44.67 -40.80
N PHE A 224 11.69 44.74 -39.75
CA PHE A 224 10.52 45.60 -39.63
C PHE A 224 10.39 46.11 -38.18
N LYS A 225 9.58 47.16 -38.00
CA LYS A 225 9.28 47.71 -36.67
C LYS A 225 8.10 46.95 -36.06
N PHE A 226 8.16 46.69 -34.75
CA PHE A 226 7.02 46.17 -34.00
C PHE A 226 6.10 47.30 -33.56
N TYR A 227 4.79 47.08 -33.61
CA TYR A 227 3.77 48.04 -33.16
C TYR A 227 2.45 47.32 -32.95
N ASP A 228 1.58 47.86 -32.09
CA ASP A 228 0.28 47.27 -31.73
C ASP A 228 -0.94 48.12 -32.14
N THR A 229 -0.74 49.12 -32.99
CA THR A 229 -1.78 50.09 -33.36
C THR A 229 -1.91 50.22 -34.87
N ALA A 230 -3.08 50.70 -35.32
CA ALA A 230 -3.35 50.90 -36.75
C ALA A 230 -2.45 51.98 -37.36
N SER A 231 -1.99 52.95 -36.56
CA SER A 231 -1.08 54.02 -36.99
C SER A 231 0.37 53.55 -37.18
N GLY A 232 0.74 52.39 -36.64
CA GLY A 232 2.13 51.95 -36.59
C GLY A 232 2.94 52.57 -35.44
N GLU A 233 2.29 53.30 -34.54
CA GLU A 233 2.91 54.04 -33.43
C GLU A 233 2.14 53.86 -32.11
N PRO A 234 2.81 53.73 -30.96
CA PRO A 234 4.27 53.78 -30.79
C PRO A 234 4.96 52.50 -31.29
N VAL A 235 6.17 52.67 -31.82
CA VAL A 235 7.08 51.55 -32.11
C VAL A 235 7.48 50.85 -30.81
N ILE A 236 7.29 49.53 -30.76
CA ILE A 236 7.73 48.65 -29.68
C ILE A 236 9.16 48.22 -29.98
N SER A 237 10.06 48.33 -29.00
CA SER A 237 11.45 47.91 -29.20
C SER A 237 11.55 46.37 -29.27
N PRO A 238 12.46 45.79 -30.07
CA PRO A 238 12.66 44.34 -30.09
C PRO A 238 12.95 43.72 -28.71
N GLN A 239 13.65 44.45 -27.83
CA GLN A 239 13.91 44.00 -26.47
C GLN A 239 12.63 43.96 -25.63
N GLU A 240 11.76 44.97 -25.75
CA GLU A 240 10.47 44.99 -25.08
C GLU A 240 9.58 43.84 -25.53
N VAL A 241 9.59 43.49 -26.83
CA VAL A 241 8.88 42.30 -27.34
C VAL A 241 9.37 41.04 -26.63
N LEU A 242 10.69 40.86 -26.50
CA LEU A 242 11.26 39.71 -25.78
C LEU A 242 10.89 39.70 -24.31
N ASP A 243 11.00 40.84 -23.63
CA ASP A 243 10.68 40.96 -22.22
C ASP A 243 9.20 40.63 -21.95
N VAL A 244 8.29 41.11 -22.81
CA VAL A 244 6.85 40.84 -22.72
C VAL A 244 6.53 39.38 -23.04
N TYR A 245 7.04 38.81 -24.14
CA TYR A 245 6.75 37.42 -24.50
C TYR A 245 7.39 36.40 -23.55
N ARG A 246 8.52 36.75 -22.92
CA ARG A 246 9.19 35.90 -21.91
C ARG A 246 8.73 36.16 -20.48
N SER A 247 7.89 37.17 -20.26
CA SER A 247 7.35 37.47 -18.94
C SER A 247 6.55 36.30 -18.37
N LYS A 248 6.64 36.13 -17.05
CA LYS A 248 5.84 35.13 -16.33
C LYS A 248 4.35 35.45 -16.46
N ALA A 249 3.53 34.42 -16.61
CA ALA A 249 2.08 34.60 -16.66
C ALA A 249 1.34 33.37 -16.11
N SER A 250 0.15 33.62 -15.56
CA SER A 250 -0.81 32.56 -15.24
C SER A 250 -1.85 32.49 -16.34
N ILE A 251 -2.00 31.34 -16.99
CA ILE A 251 -2.92 31.19 -18.13
C ILE A 251 -3.84 30.00 -17.91
N ALA A 252 -5.14 30.24 -18.04
CA ALA A 252 -6.15 29.19 -18.14
C ALA A 252 -6.23 28.69 -19.59
N LEU A 253 -5.96 27.41 -19.80
CA LEU A 253 -6.04 26.74 -21.09
C LEU A 253 -7.44 26.16 -21.26
N GLY A 254 -8.10 26.50 -22.37
CA GLY A 254 -9.45 26.06 -22.67
C GLY A 254 -9.56 25.35 -24.01
N ILE A 255 -10.62 24.57 -24.16
CA ILE A 255 -11.01 23.98 -25.43
C ILE A 255 -12.25 24.72 -25.93
N LEU A 256 -12.24 25.12 -27.19
CA LEU A 256 -13.39 25.72 -27.84
C LEU A 256 -14.39 24.65 -28.29
N SER A 257 -15.67 24.97 -28.23
CA SER A 257 -16.75 24.11 -28.69
C SER A 257 -16.97 24.25 -30.20
N PRO A 258 -17.69 23.30 -30.83
CA PRO A 258 -18.13 23.45 -32.21
C PRO A 258 -18.93 24.75 -32.47
N LYS A 259 -19.65 25.25 -31.46
CA LYS A 259 -20.41 26.50 -31.56
C LYS A 259 -19.51 27.72 -31.74
N ALA A 260 -18.32 27.74 -31.14
CA ALA A 260 -17.32 28.76 -31.43
C ALA A 260 -16.86 28.68 -32.90
N GLY A 261 -16.70 27.46 -33.41
CA GLY A 261 -16.34 27.20 -34.81
C GLY A 261 -17.40 27.67 -35.83
N GLU A 262 -18.68 27.63 -35.49
CA GLU A 262 -19.76 28.21 -36.31
C GLU A 262 -19.59 29.72 -36.52
N SER A 263 -18.92 30.40 -35.57
CA SER A 263 -18.55 31.82 -35.67
C SER A 263 -17.14 32.04 -36.25
N SER A 264 -16.53 31.01 -36.85
CA SER A 264 -15.14 31.01 -37.35
C SER A 264 -14.10 31.35 -36.27
N ILE A 265 -14.39 31.02 -35.00
CA ILE A 265 -13.46 31.21 -33.88
C ILE A 265 -12.67 29.92 -33.68
N GLU A 266 -11.40 29.99 -34.04
CA GLU A 266 -10.47 28.85 -33.95
C GLU A 266 -9.54 28.93 -32.74
N GLY A 267 -9.24 30.15 -32.32
CA GLY A 267 -8.57 30.49 -31.09
C GLY A 267 -9.33 31.60 -30.36
N LEU A 268 -9.18 31.66 -29.04
CA LEU A 268 -9.72 32.75 -28.23
C LEU A 268 -8.80 33.04 -27.05
N GLY A 269 -8.02 34.11 -27.18
CA GLY A 269 -7.03 34.57 -26.24
C GLY A 269 -7.43 35.88 -25.57
N GLY A 270 -6.93 36.05 -24.35
CA GLY A 270 -7.04 37.29 -23.59
C GLY A 270 -6.12 37.25 -22.38
N PRO A 271 -6.07 38.32 -21.57
CA PRO A 271 -5.22 38.35 -20.39
C PRO A 271 -5.50 37.15 -19.46
N GLY A 272 -4.55 36.23 -19.36
CA GLY A 272 -4.65 35.01 -18.55
C GLY A 272 -5.52 33.89 -19.11
N LEU A 273 -5.90 33.91 -20.39
CA LEU A 273 -6.76 32.92 -21.03
C LEU A 273 -6.27 32.58 -22.44
N LEU A 274 -6.19 31.29 -22.77
CA LEU A 274 -5.88 30.81 -24.11
C LEU A 274 -6.78 29.61 -24.45
N GLY A 275 -7.70 29.80 -25.39
CA GLY A 275 -8.60 28.78 -25.92
C GLY A 275 -8.22 28.35 -27.32
N LEU A 276 -8.32 27.04 -27.61
CA LEU A 276 -8.05 26.49 -28.95
C LEU A 276 -9.13 25.49 -29.36
N GLN A 277 -9.41 25.40 -30.66
CA GLN A 277 -10.16 24.27 -31.21
C GLN A 277 -9.37 22.96 -31.07
N PRO A 278 -10.04 21.82 -30.79
CA PRO A 278 -9.36 20.53 -30.55
C PRO A 278 -8.42 20.07 -31.67
N TYR A 279 -8.74 20.40 -32.92
CA TYR A 279 -7.96 19.92 -34.06
C TYR A 279 -6.59 20.62 -34.18
N LEU A 280 -6.42 21.82 -33.61
CA LEU A 280 -5.15 22.56 -33.63
C LEU A 280 -4.09 21.85 -32.79
N ILE A 281 -4.49 21.26 -31.66
CA ILE A 281 -3.58 20.55 -30.74
C ILE A 281 -3.52 19.04 -31.00
N ASN A 282 -4.11 18.55 -32.10
CA ASN A 282 -4.13 17.12 -32.40
C ASN A 282 -2.72 16.65 -32.82
N PRO A 283 -2.06 15.78 -32.03
CA PRO A 283 -0.67 15.36 -32.27
C PRO A 283 -0.47 14.55 -33.55
N LYS A 284 -1.56 14.08 -34.17
CA LYS A 284 -1.52 13.34 -35.45
C LYS A 284 -1.54 14.26 -36.68
N SER A 285 -1.74 15.56 -36.50
CA SER A 285 -1.70 16.52 -37.61
C SER A 285 -0.28 16.60 -38.17
N SER A 286 -0.16 16.72 -39.49
CA SER A 286 1.13 16.92 -40.17
C SER A 286 1.83 18.20 -39.73
N ALA A 287 1.11 19.15 -39.14
CA ALA A 287 1.68 20.34 -38.52
C ALA A 287 2.71 20.01 -37.44
N TRP A 288 2.49 18.94 -36.68
CA TRP A 288 3.33 18.59 -35.51
C TRP A 288 4.42 17.57 -35.82
N THR A 289 4.31 16.87 -36.96
CA THR A 289 5.20 15.76 -37.36
C THR A 289 6.01 16.07 -38.61
N ASN A 290 5.66 17.09 -39.40
CA ASN A 290 6.38 17.47 -40.60
C ASN A 290 6.56 18.99 -40.67
N TYR A 291 7.68 19.47 -40.14
CA TYR A 291 7.98 20.91 -40.10
C TYR A 291 8.31 21.53 -41.48
N GLN A 292 8.72 20.72 -42.47
CA GLN A 292 9.07 21.22 -43.81
C GLN A 292 7.83 21.55 -44.64
N THR A 293 6.86 20.61 -44.70
CA THR A 293 5.69 20.73 -45.60
C THR A 293 4.35 20.66 -44.87
N GLY A 294 4.34 20.44 -43.55
CA GLY A 294 3.13 20.47 -42.74
C GLY A 294 2.54 21.87 -42.63
N SER A 295 1.25 21.91 -42.28
CA SER A 295 0.53 23.16 -42.10
C SER A 295 1.11 23.96 -40.93
N GLU A 296 1.31 25.27 -41.13
CA GLU A 296 1.76 26.20 -40.09
C GLU A 296 0.61 26.66 -39.18
N TRP A 297 -0.62 26.43 -39.65
CA TRP A 297 -1.85 26.98 -39.09
C TRP A 297 -2.02 26.76 -37.58
N PRO A 298 -1.76 25.57 -37.01
CA PRO A 298 -1.87 25.40 -35.56
C PRO A 298 -0.93 26.30 -34.75
N MET A 299 0.32 26.45 -35.20
CA MET A 299 1.29 27.29 -34.49
C MET A 299 1.00 28.78 -34.73
N GLU A 300 0.50 29.14 -35.91
CA GLU A 300 0.02 30.50 -36.20
C GLU A 300 -1.06 30.93 -35.21
N VAL A 301 -2.12 30.12 -35.06
CA VAL A 301 -3.21 30.39 -34.12
C VAL A 301 -2.67 30.44 -32.68
N ILE A 302 -1.81 29.49 -32.27
CA ILE A 302 -1.25 29.48 -30.90
C ILE A 302 -0.44 30.75 -30.61
N LEU A 303 0.43 31.20 -31.52
CA LEU A 303 1.23 32.41 -31.34
C LEU A 303 0.38 33.68 -31.36
N HIS A 304 -0.63 33.73 -32.24
CA HIS A 304 -1.62 34.80 -32.31
C HIS A 304 -2.36 34.92 -30.97
N GLU A 305 -2.96 33.83 -30.47
CA GLU A 305 -3.70 33.85 -29.20
C GLU A 305 -2.80 34.10 -28.00
N PHE A 306 -1.56 33.60 -28.03
CA PHE A 306 -0.56 33.92 -27.01
C PHE A 306 -0.25 35.42 -26.96
N GLY A 307 -0.23 36.11 -28.11
CA GLY A 307 -0.10 37.57 -28.15
C GLY A 307 -1.21 38.29 -27.39
N HIS A 308 -2.46 37.82 -27.47
CA HIS A 308 -3.56 38.36 -26.66
C HIS A 308 -3.36 38.15 -25.16
N THR A 309 -2.73 37.04 -24.75
CA THR A 309 -2.37 36.84 -23.32
C THR A 309 -1.34 37.85 -22.81
N LYS A 310 -0.64 38.52 -23.73
CA LYS A 310 0.33 39.57 -23.48
C LYS A 310 -0.21 40.99 -23.70
N ASN A 311 -1.53 41.14 -23.83
CA ASN A 311 -2.25 42.39 -24.09
C ASN A 311 -2.02 43.02 -25.47
N TYR A 312 -1.55 42.27 -26.46
CA TYR A 312 -1.48 42.77 -27.83
C TYR A 312 -2.81 42.59 -28.57
N GLY A 313 -3.19 43.59 -29.37
CA GLY A 313 -4.43 43.64 -30.16
C GLY A 313 -4.24 43.25 -31.62
N HIS A 314 -5.30 43.42 -32.43
CA HIS A 314 -5.30 43.07 -33.86
C HIS A 314 -4.76 44.17 -34.77
N ASP A 315 -4.61 45.39 -34.27
CA ASP A 315 -4.36 46.56 -35.11
C ASP A 315 -2.89 46.66 -35.58
N GLY A 316 -2.00 45.95 -34.89
CA GLY A 316 -0.55 45.95 -35.11
C GLY A 316 0.00 44.78 -35.93
N ASN A 317 1.27 44.45 -35.68
CA ASN A 317 1.95 43.27 -36.23
C ASN A 317 2.36 42.23 -35.18
N MET A 318 1.74 42.31 -34.00
CA MET A 318 2.03 41.47 -32.85
C MET A 318 1.22 40.16 -32.85
N THR A 319 -0.03 40.19 -33.33
CA THR A 319 -0.89 38.99 -33.44
C THR A 319 -1.16 38.59 -34.90
N TYR A 320 -1.33 39.56 -35.81
CA TYR A 320 -1.43 39.31 -37.25
C TYR A 320 -0.19 39.86 -37.96
N GLY A 321 0.41 39.11 -38.88
CA GLY A 321 1.39 39.72 -39.77
C GLY A 321 0.74 40.68 -40.77
N LYS A 322 1.43 41.78 -41.08
CA LYS A 322 1.09 42.62 -42.23
C LYS A 322 2.04 42.27 -43.37
N ASN A 323 1.48 41.93 -44.53
CA ASN A 323 2.24 41.51 -45.73
C ASN A 323 3.21 40.33 -45.48
N GLY A 324 2.82 39.37 -44.62
CA GLY A 324 3.67 38.23 -44.25
C GLY A 324 4.85 38.59 -43.34
N THR A 325 4.77 39.74 -42.66
CA THR A 325 5.77 40.18 -41.68
C THR A 325 5.10 40.56 -40.37
N GLY A 326 5.56 39.94 -39.28
CA GLY A 326 5.00 40.09 -37.95
C GLY A 326 5.65 39.12 -36.98
N LEU A 327 5.28 39.24 -35.71
CA LEU A 327 5.87 38.41 -34.66
C LEU A 327 5.47 36.94 -34.80
N VAL A 328 4.24 36.67 -35.25
CA VAL A 328 3.75 35.31 -35.49
C VAL A 328 4.55 34.63 -36.60
N GLU A 329 4.80 35.30 -37.74
CA GLU A 329 5.59 34.72 -38.83
C GLU A 329 7.05 34.48 -38.43
N LEU A 330 7.64 35.34 -37.60
CA LEU A 330 8.96 35.09 -37.03
C LEU A 330 8.95 33.85 -36.13
N GLY A 331 7.95 33.72 -35.25
CA GLY A 331 7.78 32.59 -34.36
C GLY A 331 7.62 31.26 -35.11
N ILE A 332 6.80 31.22 -36.16
CA ILE A 332 6.61 30.03 -36.99
C ILE A 332 7.91 29.58 -37.66
N LYS A 333 8.68 30.51 -38.24
CA LYS A 333 9.97 30.21 -38.88
C LYS A 333 10.95 29.57 -37.91
N VAL A 334 11.06 30.14 -36.70
CA VAL A 334 11.93 29.61 -35.66
C VAL A 334 11.42 28.27 -35.14
N TRP A 335 10.10 28.12 -34.95
CA TRP A 335 9.50 26.85 -34.52
C TRP A 335 9.79 25.72 -35.50
N LYS A 336 9.65 25.96 -36.81
CA LYS A 336 10.04 25.00 -37.84
C LYS A 336 11.52 24.64 -37.77
N GLN A 337 12.39 25.65 -37.67
CA GLN A 337 13.84 25.44 -37.54
C GLN A 337 14.18 24.56 -36.32
N LEU A 338 13.56 24.81 -35.17
CA LEU A 338 13.77 24.02 -33.95
C LEU A 338 13.20 22.61 -34.07
N GLY A 339 12.02 22.46 -34.70
CA GLY A 339 11.38 21.18 -34.94
C GLY A 339 12.18 20.28 -35.87
N GLU A 340 12.65 20.80 -37.00
CA GLU A 340 13.52 20.07 -37.95
C GLU A 340 14.85 19.65 -37.31
N ALA A 341 15.39 20.49 -36.44
CA ALA A 341 16.60 20.18 -35.68
C ALA A 341 16.36 19.27 -34.46
N ASN A 342 15.11 18.83 -34.23
CA ASN A 342 14.68 18.02 -33.06
C ASN A 342 15.08 18.65 -31.71
N LYS A 343 15.06 19.99 -31.64
CA LYS A 343 15.41 20.79 -30.45
C LYS A 343 14.21 21.14 -29.59
N LEU A 344 12.99 20.93 -30.07
CA LEU A 344 11.78 21.07 -29.27
C LEU A 344 11.66 19.91 -28.26
N PRO A 345 11.15 20.16 -27.04
CA PRO A 345 11.03 19.11 -26.03
C PRO A 345 10.07 18.02 -26.47
N ILE A 346 8.93 18.39 -27.08
CA ILE A 346 7.94 17.44 -27.59
C ILE A 346 8.19 17.16 -29.07
N ASN A 347 8.61 15.93 -29.34
CA ASN A 347 8.67 15.32 -30.65
C ASN A 347 7.47 14.38 -30.83
N TYR A 348 6.53 14.79 -31.67
CA TYR A 348 5.26 14.11 -31.86
C TYR A 348 5.39 12.74 -32.54
N ASP A 349 6.39 12.53 -33.40
CA ASP A 349 6.66 11.22 -34.01
C ASP A 349 7.12 10.19 -32.98
N GLN A 350 7.83 10.64 -31.93
CA GLN A 350 8.30 9.76 -30.87
C GLN A 350 7.19 9.36 -29.89
N ILE A 351 6.33 10.30 -29.50
CA ILE A 351 5.34 10.07 -28.42
C ILE A 351 4.14 9.23 -28.86
N VAL A 352 3.85 9.16 -30.17
CA VAL A 352 2.77 8.31 -30.73
C VAL A 352 2.99 6.82 -30.41
N HIS A 353 4.24 6.42 -30.17
CA HIS A 353 4.62 5.04 -29.85
C HIS A 353 4.75 4.77 -28.34
N VAL A 354 4.58 5.78 -27.47
CA VAL A 354 4.72 5.60 -26.02
C VAL A 354 3.41 5.02 -25.44
N PRO A 355 3.43 3.79 -24.90
CA PRO A 355 2.23 3.15 -24.38
C PRO A 355 1.69 3.87 -23.14
N SER A 356 0.38 3.82 -22.93
CA SER A 356 -0.23 4.34 -21.71
C SER A 356 0.08 3.43 -20.51
N PRO A 357 0.36 3.99 -19.33
CA PRO A 357 0.63 3.19 -18.14
C PRO A 357 -0.61 2.39 -17.70
N ILE A 358 -0.38 1.20 -17.16
CA ILE A 358 -1.43 0.37 -16.55
C ILE A 358 -1.39 0.58 -15.04
N TYR A 359 -2.48 1.09 -14.48
CA TYR A 359 -2.61 1.39 -13.06
C TYR A 359 -3.30 0.24 -12.31
N GLN A 360 -2.94 0.05 -11.04
CA GLN A 360 -3.68 -0.86 -10.17
C GLN A 360 -5.12 -0.35 -9.97
N SER A 361 -6.08 -1.26 -10.02
CA SER A 361 -7.48 -0.90 -9.77
C SER A 361 -7.65 -0.39 -8.33
N SER A 362 -8.60 0.53 -8.14
CA SER A 362 -8.95 1.05 -6.82
C SER A 362 -9.31 -0.06 -5.83
N PHE A 363 -9.93 -1.14 -6.31
CA PHE A 363 -10.21 -2.35 -5.54
C PHE A 363 -8.92 -3.05 -5.07
N MET A 364 -7.96 -3.30 -5.96
CA MET A 364 -6.70 -3.97 -5.59
C MET A 364 -5.89 -3.14 -4.59
N ARG A 365 -5.91 -1.82 -4.71
CA ARG A 365 -5.28 -0.91 -3.74
C ARG A 365 -6.01 -0.87 -2.40
N ALA A 366 -7.34 -0.85 -2.42
CA ALA A 366 -8.13 -0.94 -1.18
C ALA A 366 -7.90 -2.28 -0.48
N LEU A 367 -7.82 -3.38 -1.24
CA LEU A 367 -7.54 -4.71 -0.73
C LEU A 367 -6.13 -4.83 -0.16
N SER A 368 -5.11 -4.29 -0.84
CA SER A 368 -3.73 -4.30 -0.33
C SER A 368 -3.58 -3.49 0.95
N ASN A 369 -4.25 -2.33 1.04
CA ASN A 369 -4.28 -1.49 2.24
C ASN A 369 -5.17 -2.06 3.36
N ALA A 370 -6.15 -2.90 3.04
CA ALA A 370 -7.01 -3.57 4.01
C ALA A 370 -6.38 -4.85 4.58
N MET A 371 -5.26 -5.33 4.01
CA MET A 371 -4.52 -6.42 4.63
C MET A 371 -3.93 -5.94 5.96
N PRO A 372 -4.15 -6.66 7.07
CA PRO A 372 -3.77 -6.22 8.40
C PRO A 372 -2.26 -6.17 8.54
N SER A 373 -1.69 -4.97 8.54
CA SER A 373 -0.37 -4.68 9.09
C SER A 373 -0.56 -3.75 10.30
N GLY A 374 -0.18 -4.21 11.49
CA GLY A 374 -0.10 -3.40 12.71
C GLY A 374 -1.30 -3.44 13.68
N LYS A 375 -2.28 -4.35 13.51
CA LYS A 375 -3.40 -4.51 14.46
C LYS A 375 -3.39 -5.87 15.17
N THR A 376 -3.75 -5.87 16.44
CA THR A 376 -4.00 -7.09 17.22
C THR A 376 -5.24 -7.81 16.69
N SER A 377 -5.09 -9.09 16.33
CA SER A 377 -6.17 -9.99 15.92
C SER A 377 -6.39 -11.07 16.97
N SER A 378 -7.64 -11.44 17.18
CA SER A 378 -8.04 -12.60 17.99
C SER A 378 -8.45 -13.74 17.06
N ASP A 379 -7.70 -14.83 17.13
CA ASP A 379 -7.88 -15.97 16.25
C ASP A 379 -8.60 -17.10 16.94
N ALA A 380 -9.68 -17.59 16.33
CA ALA A 380 -10.31 -18.82 16.79
C ALA A 380 -9.38 -20.02 16.56
N MET A 381 -9.18 -20.83 17.60
CA MET A 381 -8.43 -22.07 17.55
C MET A 381 -9.37 -23.26 17.75
N VAL A 382 -9.14 -24.33 17.01
CA VAL A 382 -9.81 -25.62 17.19
C VAL A 382 -8.79 -26.72 17.34
N GLY A 383 -9.10 -27.72 18.16
CA GLY A 383 -8.11 -28.70 18.56
C GLY A 383 -8.68 -29.90 19.28
N PHE A 384 -7.77 -30.70 19.82
CA PHE A 384 -8.08 -31.83 20.67
C PHE A 384 -7.07 -31.95 21.82
N ASN A 385 -7.48 -32.60 22.91
CA ASN A 385 -6.55 -33.08 23.93
C ASN A 385 -6.80 -34.55 24.26
N VAL A 386 -5.78 -35.14 24.86
CA VAL A 386 -5.81 -36.44 25.51
C VAL A 386 -5.13 -36.29 26.87
N LYS A 387 -5.79 -36.73 27.94
CA LYS A 387 -5.20 -36.80 29.28
C LYS A 387 -5.35 -38.20 29.87
N SER A 388 -4.36 -38.63 30.63
CA SER A 388 -4.33 -39.94 31.28
C SER A 388 -3.68 -39.82 32.64
N GLY A 389 -4.25 -40.48 33.65
CA GLY A 389 -3.80 -40.32 35.02
C GLY A 389 -4.53 -41.20 36.01
N TYR A 390 -4.45 -40.83 37.28
CA TYR A 390 -5.13 -41.51 38.37
C TYR A 390 -5.93 -40.51 39.19
N GLN A 391 -7.10 -40.95 39.66
CA GLN A 391 -7.94 -40.19 40.58
C GLN A 391 -8.13 -40.97 41.89
N GLN A 392 -7.96 -40.27 43.00
CA GLN A 392 -8.12 -40.77 44.36
C GLN A 392 -9.14 -39.91 45.11
N TYR A 393 -10.19 -40.53 45.63
CA TYR A 393 -11.20 -39.89 46.45
C TYR A 393 -10.93 -40.15 47.92
N PHE A 394 -10.83 -39.08 48.71
CA PHE A 394 -10.67 -39.16 50.16
C PHE A 394 -12.01 -39.43 50.85
N ASN A 395 -13.11 -38.99 50.23
CA ASN A 395 -14.48 -39.25 50.67
C ASN A 395 -15.47 -39.10 49.50
N ASP A 396 -16.76 -39.20 49.78
CA ASP A 396 -17.83 -39.10 48.78
C ASP A 396 -17.92 -37.73 48.07
N PHE A 397 -17.28 -36.69 48.60
CA PHE A 397 -17.35 -35.31 48.10
C PHE A 397 -16.02 -34.82 47.51
N VAL A 398 -14.88 -35.23 48.06
CA VAL A 398 -13.57 -34.65 47.71
C VAL A 398 -12.62 -35.71 47.21
N GLY A 399 -11.98 -35.43 46.07
CA GLY A 399 -10.90 -36.23 45.52
C GLY A 399 -9.81 -35.39 44.90
N LEU A 400 -8.72 -36.04 44.52
CA LEU A 400 -7.59 -35.46 43.84
C LEU A 400 -7.25 -36.31 42.63
N SER A 401 -6.94 -35.67 41.51
CA SER A 401 -6.41 -36.35 40.33
C SER A 401 -5.07 -35.78 39.92
N TYR A 402 -4.23 -36.63 39.34
CA TYR A 402 -2.97 -36.25 38.72
C TYR A 402 -2.83 -36.96 37.39
N TYR A 403 -2.39 -36.24 36.36
CA TYR A 403 -2.41 -36.73 34.98
C TYR A 403 -1.34 -36.09 34.10
N GLY A 404 -0.97 -36.81 33.04
CA GLY A 404 -0.31 -36.25 31.87
C GLY A 404 -1.35 -35.79 30.85
N VAL A 405 -1.03 -34.76 30.07
CA VAL A 405 -1.89 -34.21 29.01
C VAL A 405 -1.08 -33.89 27.76
N LEU A 406 -1.62 -34.29 26.61
CA LEU A 406 -1.18 -33.91 25.28
C LEU A 406 -2.31 -33.10 24.62
N LYS A 407 -2.00 -31.98 23.98
CA LYS A 407 -2.96 -31.17 23.23
C LYS A 407 -2.41 -30.78 21.86
N TYR A 408 -3.32 -30.56 20.93
CA TYR A 408 -3.05 -29.98 19.63
C TYR A 408 -4.14 -28.96 19.29
N ASN A 409 -3.74 -27.74 18.92
CA ASN A 409 -4.64 -26.68 18.47
C ASN A 409 -4.17 -26.13 17.12
N PHE A 410 -5.13 -25.71 16.29
CA PHE A 410 -4.91 -25.18 14.96
C PHE A 410 -5.80 -23.96 14.69
N SER A 411 -5.27 -22.97 13.99
CA SER A 411 -6.02 -21.82 13.48
C SER A 411 -5.69 -21.51 12.02
N LYS A 412 -6.71 -21.09 11.27
CA LYS A 412 -6.59 -20.58 9.89
C LYS A 412 -7.03 -19.12 9.87
N ARG A 413 -6.22 -18.28 9.21
CA ARG A 413 -6.34 -16.82 9.24
C ARG A 413 -6.16 -16.19 7.86
N LEU A 414 -6.64 -14.95 7.73
CA LEU A 414 -6.41 -14.06 6.60
C LEU A 414 -5.23 -13.13 6.96
N GLY A 415 -4.27 -12.99 6.05
CA GLY A 415 -3.02 -12.27 6.31
C GLY A 415 -1.84 -12.94 5.62
N TYR A 416 -0.62 -12.47 5.89
CA TYR A 416 0.61 -13.07 5.34
C TYR A 416 0.90 -14.44 5.96
N ILE A 417 0.63 -14.60 7.27
CA ILE A 417 0.63 -15.90 7.92
C ILE A 417 -0.77 -16.50 7.78
N LYS A 418 -0.86 -17.70 7.18
CA LYS A 418 -2.16 -18.34 6.90
C LYS A 418 -2.60 -19.33 7.97
N THR A 419 -1.64 -19.88 8.72
CA THR A 419 -1.88 -20.96 9.69
C THR A 419 -1.02 -20.80 10.93
N ILE A 420 -1.58 -21.15 12.07
CA ILE A 420 -0.87 -21.33 13.35
C ILE A 420 -1.20 -22.72 13.87
N SER A 421 -0.17 -23.49 14.22
CA SER A 421 -0.32 -24.79 14.88
C SER A 421 0.35 -24.76 16.25
N GLN A 422 -0.27 -25.39 17.25
CA GLN A 422 0.24 -25.49 18.61
C GLN A 422 0.17 -26.95 19.06
N VAL A 423 1.29 -27.50 19.52
CA VAL A 423 1.37 -28.81 20.17
C VAL A 423 1.80 -28.59 21.62
N GLY A 424 1.05 -29.13 22.58
CA GLY A 424 1.35 -28.97 23.99
C GLY A 424 1.48 -30.31 24.71
N LEU A 425 2.49 -30.45 25.55
CA LEU A 425 2.67 -31.59 26.45
C LEU A 425 2.80 -31.09 27.89
N GLY A 426 2.20 -31.78 28.84
CA GLY A 426 2.38 -31.39 30.22
C GLY A 426 1.74 -32.33 31.23
N VAL A 427 1.68 -31.85 32.46
CA VAL A 427 1.13 -32.56 33.61
C VAL A 427 0.20 -31.64 34.40
N GLY A 428 -0.77 -32.21 35.10
CA GLY A 428 -1.71 -31.44 35.88
C GLY A 428 -2.25 -32.18 37.08
N THR A 429 -2.85 -31.40 37.97
CA THR A 429 -3.59 -31.90 39.13
C THR A 429 -4.91 -31.15 39.27
N ASP A 430 -5.99 -31.90 39.51
CA ASP A 430 -7.32 -31.31 39.74
C ASP A 430 -7.84 -31.77 41.11
N LEU A 431 -8.28 -30.81 41.92
CA LEU A 431 -9.16 -31.03 43.07
C LEU A 431 -10.57 -31.30 42.54
N LEU A 432 -11.12 -32.45 42.90
CA LEU A 432 -12.44 -32.92 42.49
C LEU A 432 -13.44 -32.66 43.62
N ILE A 433 -14.57 -32.02 43.30
CA ILE A 433 -15.62 -31.67 44.25
C ILE A 433 -16.96 -32.21 43.71
N ASP A 434 -17.40 -33.34 44.24
CA ASP A 434 -18.62 -34.01 43.82
C ASP A 434 -19.82 -33.49 44.63
N PHE A 435 -20.86 -33.02 43.94
CA PHE A 435 -22.10 -32.53 44.55
C PHE A 435 -23.11 -33.65 44.78
N LYS A 436 -23.14 -34.65 43.90
CA LYS A 436 -24.08 -35.77 43.94
C LYS A 436 -23.41 -37.06 43.53
N THR A 437 -23.36 -38.02 44.45
CA THR A 437 -22.85 -39.37 44.18
C THR A 437 -23.94 -40.41 44.45
N THR A 438 -24.16 -41.33 43.51
CA THR A 438 -25.12 -42.43 43.62
C THR A 438 -24.41 -43.77 43.62
N TYR A 439 -24.69 -44.60 44.63
CA TYR A 439 -24.15 -45.96 44.75
C TYR A 439 -25.24 -47.01 44.62
N LYS A 440 -24.87 -48.15 44.06
CA LYS A 440 -25.61 -49.40 44.22
C LYS A 440 -24.98 -50.20 45.35
N THR A 441 -25.75 -50.43 46.39
CA THR A 441 -25.31 -51.23 47.54
C THR A 441 -25.75 -52.68 47.33
N ARG A 442 -24.79 -53.61 47.40
CA ARG A 442 -25.10 -55.05 47.49
C ARG A 442 -24.68 -55.56 48.86
N ASN A 443 -25.65 -56.10 49.58
CA ASN A 443 -25.41 -56.81 50.83
C ASN A 443 -25.11 -58.26 50.49
N ALA A 444 -23.89 -58.71 50.76
CA ALA A 444 -23.57 -60.14 50.66
C ALA A 444 -23.91 -60.79 52.01
N ALA A 445 -24.99 -61.57 52.06
CA ALA A 445 -25.25 -62.44 53.20
C ALA A 445 -24.38 -63.69 53.05
N GLY A 446 -23.39 -63.86 53.94
CA GLY A 446 -22.59 -65.08 53.99
C GLY A 446 -23.47 -66.28 54.37
N SER A 447 -23.53 -67.29 53.51
CA SER A 447 -24.09 -68.60 53.85
C SER A 447 -23.01 -69.42 54.56
N GLY A 448 -23.11 -69.53 55.89
CA GLY A 448 -22.24 -70.37 56.70
C GLY A 448 -22.34 -70.10 58.20
N LYS A 449 -22.58 -71.14 59.00
CA LYS A 449 -22.58 -71.08 60.47
C LYS A 449 -21.14 -70.90 60.99
N LYS A 450 -20.61 -69.66 60.98
CA LYS A 450 -19.56 -69.11 61.87
C LYS A 450 -19.28 -67.65 61.44
N GLN A 451 -19.58 -66.71 62.34
CA GLN A 451 -19.39 -65.24 62.25
C GLN A 451 -20.01 -64.52 61.02
N ARG A 452 -21.12 -63.80 61.28
CA ARG A 452 -21.72 -62.84 60.36
C ARG A 452 -20.88 -61.55 60.30
N ALA A 453 -20.02 -61.41 59.30
CA ALA A 453 -19.59 -60.10 58.84
C ALA A 453 -20.48 -59.69 57.66
N ASN A 454 -21.32 -58.67 57.84
CA ASN A 454 -22.08 -58.08 56.74
C ASN A 454 -21.11 -57.26 55.87
N ALA A 455 -20.52 -57.89 54.86
CA ALA A 455 -19.72 -57.19 53.87
C ALA A 455 -20.67 -56.41 52.93
N THR A 456 -20.65 -55.09 53.05
CA THR A 456 -21.47 -54.19 52.24
C THR A 456 -20.63 -53.67 51.08
N ARG A 457 -20.88 -54.15 49.84
CA ARG A 457 -20.12 -53.69 48.67
C ARG A 457 -20.88 -52.54 47.98
N LYS A 458 -20.29 -51.35 48.01
CA LYS A 458 -20.78 -50.19 47.24
C LYS A 458 -20.17 -50.21 45.84
N THR A 459 -20.99 -50.00 44.81
CA THR A 459 -20.54 -49.83 43.42
C THR A 459 -21.07 -48.51 42.89
N LEU A 460 -20.21 -47.69 42.30
CA LEU A 460 -20.60 -46.39 41.73
C LEU A 460 -21.61 -46.58 40.59
N VAL A 461 -22.72 -45.83 40.64
CA VAL A 461 -23.69 -45.73 39.55
C VAL A 461 -23.47 -44.44 38.78
N SER A 462 -23.41 -43.30 39.48
CA SER A 462 -23.10 -42.02 38.87
C SER A 462 -22.52 -41.03 39.88
N THR A 463 -21.74 -40.07 39.40
CA THR A 463 -21.36 -38.87 40.14
C THR A 463 -21.40 -37.64 39.25
N PHE A 464 -21.78 -36.50 39.82
CA PHE A 464 -21.73 -35.18 39.21
C PHE A 464 -20.98 -34.23 40.14
N GLY A 465 -19.99 -33.54 39.60
CA GLY A 465 -19.11 -32.66 40.36
C GLY A 465 -18.48 -31.56 39.54
N SER A 466 -17.73 -30.71 40.22
CA SER A 466 -16.80 -29.76 39.62
C SER A 466 -15.35 -30.21 39.84
N PHE A 467 -14.45 -29.56 39.11
CA PHE A 467 -13.02 -29.68 39.35
C PHE A 467 -12.35 -28.31 39.22
N VAL A 468 -11.32 -28.10 40.04
CA VAL A 468 -10.43 -26.94 39.98
C VAL A 468 -9.00 -27.45 40.04
N GLY A 469 -8.15 -27.02 39.12
CA GLY A 469 -6.82 -27.58 38.97
C GLY A 469 -5.81 -26.65 38.34
N ILE A 470 -4.57 -27.13 38.31
CA ILE A 470 -3.43 -26.46 37.71
C ILE A 470 -2.74 -27.43 36.73
N ARG A 471 -2.37 -26.93 35.55
CA ARG A 471 -1.57 -27.67 34.56
C ARG A 471 -0.27 -26.94 34.26
N ALA A 472 0.86 -27.63 34.34
CA ALA A 472 2.11 -27.16 33.76
C ALA A 472 2.20 -27.69 32.33
N LEU A 473 2.29 -26.79 31.35
CA LEU A 473 2.31 -27.12 29.92
C LEU A 473 3.58 -26.59 29.26
N TRP A 474 4.17 -27.41 28.39
CA TRP A 474 5.18 -27.00 27.43
C TRP A 474 4.53 -26.99 26.05
N ASP A 475 4.31 -25.79 25.53
CA ASP A 475 3.64 -25.56 24.25
C ASP A 475 4.66 -25.20 23.17
N SER A 476 4.56 -25.82 22.00
CA SER A 476 5.35 -25.53 20.81
C SER A 476 4.44 -24.99 19.72
N TYR A 477 4.72 -23.77 19.28
CA TYR A 477 3.99 -23.04 18.25
C TYR A 477 4.77 -23.09 16.93
N VAL A 478 4.06 -23.35 15.83
CA VAL A 478 4.62 -23.44 14.48
C VAL A 478 3.90 -22.46 13.55
N LEU A 479 4.68 -21.53 12.98
CA LEU A 479 4.23 -20.53 11.99
C LEU A 479 5.15 -20.60 10.78
N ASN A 480 4.62 -21.02 9.62
CA ASN A 480 5.34 -21.01 8.33
C ASN A 480 6.79 -21.56 8.38
N SER A 481 6.99 -22.66 9.13
CA SER A 481 8.29 -23.35 9.39
C SER A 481 9.16 -22.79 10.52
N ILE A 482 8.75 -21.71 11.19
CA ILE A 482 9.43 -21.18 12.39
C ILE A 482 8.76 -21.78 13.63
N TYR A 483 9.58 -22.29 14.56
CA TYR A 483 9.13 -22.88 15.81
C TYR A 483 9.55 -22.03 17.00
N LYS A 484 8.65 -21.86 17.96
CA LYS A 484 8.96 -21.36 19.31
C LYS A 484 8.22 -22.15 20.35
N SER A 485 8.87 -22.40 21.47
CA SER A 485 8.25 -23.07 22.60
C SER A 485 8.11 -22.14 23.80
N ALA A 486 7.07 -22.36 24.58
CA ALA A 486 6.77 -21.62 25.79
C ALA A 486 6.28 -22.58 26.87
N GLY A 487 6.80 -22.41 28.09
CA GLY A 487 6.23 -23.03 29.27
C GLY A 487 5.16 -22.12 29.87
N ASN A 488 4.01 -22.68 30.25
CA ASN A 488 2.96 -21.94 30.96
C ASN A 488 2.37 -22.78 32.10
N ILE A 489 1.74 -22.07 33.04
CA ILE A 489 0.95 -22.67 34.11
C ILE A 489 -0.50 -22.24 33.87
N ASN A 490 -1.39 -23.20 33.68
CA ASN A 490 -2.79 -22.94 33.40
C ASN A 490 -3.65 -23.22 34.63
N ALA A 491 -4.54 -22.29 34.96
CA ALA A 491 -5.67 -22.56 35.83
C ALA A 491 -6.76 -23.28 35.04
N VAL A 492 -7.35 -24.31 35.64
CA VAL A 492 -8.37 -25.13 35.02
C VAL A 492 -9.58 -25.21 35.94
N VAL A 493 -10.77 -25.00 35.38
CA VAL A 493 -12.03 -25.17 36.09
C VAL A 493 -13.06 -25.81 35.19
N GLY A 494 -13.94 -26.62 35.75
CA GLY A 494 -15.03 -27.21 34.98
C GLY A 494 -15.92 -28.14 35.78
N PHE A 495 -16.75 -28.87 35.05
CA PHE A 495 -17.68 -29.85 35.56
C PHE A 495 -17.37 -31.23 35.00
N ASN A 496 -17.58 -32.25 35.83
CA ASN A 496 -17.51 -33.64 35.40
C ASN A 496 -18.84 -34.36 35.70
N TYR A 497 -19.15 -35.33 34.85
CA TYR A 497 -20.22 -36.29 35.08
C TYR A 497 -19.68 -37.68 34.76
N ARG A 498 -19.75 -38.59 35.74
CA ARG A 498 -19.36 -39.99 35.55
C ARG A 498 -20.57 -40.88 35.72
N PHE A 499 -20.81 -41.76 34.76
CA PHE A 499 -21.79 -42.83 34.83
C PHE A 499 -21.06 -44.18 34.74
N LYS A 500 -21.08 -44.93 35.84
CA LYS A 500 -20.25 -46.12 36.05
C LYS A 500 -18.78 -45.82 35.74
N HIS A 501 -18.28 -46.26 34.59
CA HIS A 501 -16.90 -46.01 34.16
C HIS A 501 -16.77 -44.86 33.16
N SER A 502 -17.84 -44.51 32.43
CA SER A 502 -17.85 -43.42 31.45
C SER A 502 -17.81 -42.07 32.15
N LYS A 503 -16.88 -41.20 31.77
CA LYS A 503 -16.69 -39.87 32.35
C LYS A 503 -16.75 -38.81 31.25
N TYR A 504 -17.48 -37.74 31.51
CA TYR A 504 -17.59 -36.55 30.67
C TYR A 504 -17.06 -35.37 31.46
N SER A 505 -16.25 -34.52 30.83
CA SER A 505 -15.67 -33.33 31.46
C SER A 505 -15.82 -32.13 30.53
N LEU A 506 -16.41 -31.04 31.01
CA LEU A 506 -16.49 -29.76 30.31
C LEU A 506 -15.75 -28.72 31.16
N GLY A 507 -14.78 -28.03 30.59
CA GLY A 507 -14.01 -27.05 31.36
C GLY A 507 -13.30 -26.00 30.51
N VAL A 508 -12.70 -25.05 31.21
CA VAL A 508 -11.89 -23.97 30.66
C VAL A 508 -10.48 -24.08 31.24
N SER A 509 -9.47 -23.85 30.39
CA SER A 509 -8.06 -23.82 30.72
C SER A 509 -7.52 -22.44 30.34
N ILE A 510 -7.03 -21.69 31.32
CA ILE A 510 -6.58 -20.30 31.19
C ILE A 510 -5.09 -20.23 31.53
N PRO A 511 -4.20 -19.87 30.60
CA PRO A 511 -2.80 -19.63 30.90
C PRO A 511 -2.62 -18.43 31.84
N LEU A 512 -1.81 -18.59 32.88
CA LEU A 512 -1.62 -17.58 33.93
C LEU A 512 -0.42 -16.68 33.66
N ILE A 513 0.58 -17.17 32.91
CA ILE A 513 1.79 -16.40 32.59
C ILE A 513 1.57 -15.70 31.25
N GLN A 514 1.79 -14.39 31.22
CA GLN A 514 1.79 -13.60 29.98
C GLN A 514 3.18 -13.64 29.34
N ASN A 515 3.29 -14.34 28.22
CA ASN A 515 4.54 -14.53 27.50
C ASN A 515 4.35 -14.17 26.01
N PRO A 516 4.74 -12.96 25.58
CA PRO A 516 4.67 -12.57 24.18
C PRO A 516 5.76 -13.29 23.35
N LEU A 517 5.35 -14.20 22.49
CA LEU A 517 6.24 -14.96 21.61
C LEU A 517 6.45 -14.21 20.30
N GLN A 518 7.64 -13.64 20.12
CA GLN A 518 7.99 -12.89 18.91
C GLN A 518 8.59 -13.80 17.83
N PHE A 519 7.99 -13.87 16.65
CA PHE A 519 8.47 -14.60 15.48
C PHE A 519 9.00 -13.60 14.46
N LYS A 520 10.30 -13.64 14.18
CA LYS A 520 10.90 -12.84 13.12
C LYS A 520 10.63 -13.52 11.78
N ILE A 521 9.94 -12.85 10.88
CA ILE A 521 9.69 -13.30 9.51
C ILE A 521 10.74 -12.65 8.63
N ASP A 522 11.56 -13.47 7.99
CA ASP A 522 12.57 -13.04 7.03
C ASP A 522 12.62 -14.07 5.90
N THR A 523 11.74 -13.89 4.91
CA THR A 523 11.68 -14.73 3.72
C THR A 523 12.18 -13.96 2.50
N LYS A 524 12.16 -14.59 1.32
CA LYS A 524 12.54 -13.92 0.07
C LYS A 524 11.70 -12.67 -0.18
N ASP A 525 10.40 -12.73 0.10
CA ASP A 525 9.43 -11.70 -0.30
C ASP A 525 8.86 -10.91 0.88
N LEU A 526 9.04 -11.37 2.13
CA LEU A 526 8.44 -10.77 3.33
C LEU A 526 9.50 -10.50 4.40
N SER A 527 9.33 -9.40 5.13
CA SER A 527 10.12 -9.06 6.31
C SER A 527 9.22 -8.49 7.39
N GLY A 528 9.47 -8.83 8.65
CA GLY A 528 8.76 -8.25 9.78
C GLY A 528 8.70 -9.16 10.99
N ASN A 529 7.75 -8.88 11.88
CA ASN A 529 7.57 -9.61 13.12
C ASN A 529 6.10 -10.00 13.34
N VAL A 530 5.89 -11.17 13.93
CA VAL A 530 4.60 -11.61 14.44
C VAL A 530 4.73 -11.86 15.93
N VAL A 531 3.81 -11.34 16.74
CA VAL A 531 3.78 -11.61 18.18
C VAL A 531 2.56 -12.45 18.47
N LEU A 532 2.74 -13.62 19.09
CA LEU A 532 1.64 -14.39 19.68
C LEU A 532 1.60 -14.10 21.18
N TYR A 533 0.44 -13.72 21.70
CA TYR A 533 0.25 -13.44 23.13
C TYR A 533 -0.21 -14.71 23.84
N ASP A 534 0.74 -15.53 24.28
CA ASP A 534 0.47 -16.66 25.16
C ASP A 534 0.18 -16.14 26.58
N GLY A 535 -1.07 -16.25 27.02
CA GLY A 535 -1.54 -15.64 28.28
C GLY A 535 -3.05 -15.80 28.45
N ALA A 536 -3.68 -14.97 29.28
CA ALA A 536 -5.13 -15.08 29.55
C ALA A 536 -6.01 -14.92 28.28
N SER A 537 -5.52 -14.20 27.27
CA SER A 537 -6.14 -14.09 25.94
C SER A 537 -6.06 -15.38 25.11
N HIS A 538 -5.28 -16.37 25.56
CA HIS A 538 -5.04 -17.68 24.95
C HIS A 538 -5.75 -18.83 25.70
N PHE A 539 -7.03 -18.66 26.02
CA PHE A 539 -7.78 -19.68 26.78
C PHE A 539 -8.36 -20.76 25.88
N ASN A 540 -8.57 -21.95 26.45
CA ASN A 540 -9.21 -23.08 25.76
C ASN A 540 -10.41 -23.60 26.56
N VAL A 541 -11.55 -23.73 25.89
CA VAL A 541 -12.70 -24.52 26.34
C VAL A 541 -12.54 -25.93 25.80
N PHE A 542 -12.75 -26.95 26.63
CA PHE A 542 -12.62 -28.35 26.23
C PHE A 542 -13.83 -29.16 26.67
N PHE A 543 -14.22 -30.12 25.83
CA PHE A 543 -15.18 -31.16 26.14
C PHE A 543 -14.55 -32.53 25.93
N ASN A 544 -14.38 -33.27 27.01
CA ASN A 544 -13.72 -34.56 27.02
C ASN A 544 -14.68 -35.69 27.39
N TYR A 545 -14.47 -36.84 26.75
CA TYR A 545 -15.05 -38.12 27.13
C TYR A 545 -13.93 -39.09 27.51
N GLY A 546 -14.18 -39.94 28.49
CA GLY A 546 -13.20 -40.91 28.93
C GLY A 546 -13.77 -42.07 29.73
N TRP A 547 -12.84 -42.90 30.19
CA TRP A 547 -13.12 -44.10 30.96
C TRP A 547 -12.26 -44.11 32.22
N VAL A 548 -12.84 -44.52 33.34
CA VAL A 548 -12.14 -44.76 34.61
C VAL A 548 -12.17 -46.26 34.90
N PHE A 549 -11.01 -46.89 35.03
CA PHE A 549 -10.82 -48.33 35.19
C PHE A 549 -10.93 -48.78 36.65
#